data_AF-A0A4Q7G0X5-F1
#
_entry.id   AF-A0A4Q7G0X5-F1
#
_cell.length_a   1.000
_cell.length_b   1.000
_cell.length_c   1.000
_cell.angle_alpha   90.00
_cell.angle_beta   90.00
_cell.angle_gamma   90.00
#
_symmetry.space_group_name_H-M   'P 1'
#
loop_
_entity.id
_entity.type
_entity.pdbx_description
1 polymer ?
#
loop_
_entity_poly.entity_id
_entity_poly.type
_entity_poly.pdbx_seq_one_letter_code
_entity_poly.pdbx_strand_id
1 'polypeptide(L)'
;MGDVSSSDTPLKATFKIKLNGETVTIATVGQAYRFITNLNSVEWMEFRTLHDEAVSALEKAADNAMLAIPATNALRALFVRAKLL
;
A
#
# COMPACT_ATOMS: atom_id res chain seq x y z
N MET A 1 15.83 -11.39 1.98
CA MET A 1 14.58 -10.61 2.04
C MET A 1 14.34 -10.14 0.62
N GLY A 2 13.28 -10.65 -0.03
CA GLY A 2 12.99 -10.30 -1.42
C GLY A 2 12.69 -8.81 -1.56
N ASP A 3 12.94 -8.23 -2.73
CA ASP A 3 12.56 -6.85 -2.98
C ASP A 3 11.03 -6.74 -3.03
N VAL A 4 10.43 -6.32 -1.91
CA VAL A 4 8.97 -6.18 -1.72
C VAL A 4 8.37 -5.30 -2.82
N SER A 5 9.13 -4.31 -3.31
CA SER A 5 8.69 -3.44 -4.39
C SER A 5 8.45 -4.22 -5.70
N SER A 6 9.17 -5.32 -5.95
CA SER A 6 8.98 -6.20 -7.11
C SER A 6 7.91 -7.28 -6.92
N SER A 7 7.22 -7.32 -5.78
CA SER A 7 6.24 -8.37 -5.49
C SER A 7 5.00 -8.29 -6.40
N ASP A 8 4.77 -9.37 -7.15
CA ASP A 8 3.57 -9.58 -7.95
C ASP A 8 2.40 -10.20 -7.15
N THR A 9 2.56 -10.39 -5.83
CA THR A 9 1.50 -10.93 -4.97
C THR A 9 0.23 -10.07 -5.11
N PRO A 10 -0.91 -10.64 -5.56
CA PRO A 10 -2.13 -9.88 -5.74
C PRO A 10 -2.71 -9.43 -4.40
N LEU A 11 -3.14 -8.17 -4.34
CA LEU A 11 -4.04 -7.70 -3.29
C LEU A 11 -5.43 -8.29 -3.50
N LYS A 12 -6.27 -8.22 -2.47
CA LYS A 12 -7.66 -8.68 -2.56
C LYS A 12 -8.62 -7.62 -3.09
N ALA A 13 -8.11 -6.43 -3.41
CA ALA A 13 -8.83 -5.36 -4.08
C ALA A 13 -7.87 -4.58 -4.98
N THR A 14 -8.43 -3.99 -6.03
CA THR A 14 -7.75 -3.00 -6.86
C THR A 14 -8.14 -1.62 -6.40
N PHE A 15 -7.16 -0.80 -6.00
CA PHE A 15 -7.36 0.59 -5.64
C PHE A 15 -7.11 1.48 -6.87
N LYS A 16 -8.02 2.43 -7.12
CA LYS A 16 -7.87 3.45 -8.16
C LYS A 16 -7.80 4.80 -7.47
N ILE A 17 -6.59 5.34 -7.34
CA ILE A 17 -6.33 6.58 -6.60
C ILE A 17 -6.09 7.70 -7.61
N LYS A 18 -6.76 8.85 -7.41
CA LYS A 18 -6.47 10.06 -8.20
C LYS A 18 -5.40 10.88 -7.51
N LEU A 19 -4.25 11.06 -8.15
CA LEU A 19 -3.17 11.95 -7.70
C LEU A 19 -2.82 12.90 -8.83
N ASN A 20 -2.76 14.20 -8.53
CA ASN A 20 -2.33 15.24 -9.49
C ASN A 20 -3.08 15.19 -10.84
N GLY A 21 -4.35 14.79 -10.84
CA GLY A 21 -5.17 14.66 -12.06
C GLY A 21 -5.03 13.33 -12.80
N GLU A 22 -4.07 12.48 -12.41
CA GLU A 22 -3.86 11.15 -12.98
C GLU A 22 -4.46 10.05 -12.09
N THR A 23 -4.89 8.95 -12.70
CA THR A 23 -5.39 7.78 -11.96
C THR A 23 -4.31 6.71 -11.86
N VAL A 24 -3.82 6.49 -10.64
CA VAL A 24 -2.90 5.40 -10.32
C VAL A 24 -3.71 4.17 -9.93
N THR A 25 -3.40 3.03 -10.56
CA THR A 25 -4.04 1.74 -10.25
C THR A 25 -3.08 0.86 -9.46
N ILE A 26 -3.54 0.34 -8.32
CA ILE A 26 -2.75 -0.50 -7.41
C ILE A 26 -3.51 -1.82 -7.22
N ALA A 27 -2.91 -2.91 -7.68
CA ALA A 27 -3.48 -4.27 -7.63
C ALA A 27 -2.54 -5.30 -6.97
N THR A 28 -1.24 -5.01 -6.86
CA THR A 28 -0.26 -5.92 -6.23
C THR A 28 0.41 -5.31 -5.00
N VAL A 29 1.01 -6.16 -4.18
CA VAL A 29 1.83 -5.77 -3.02
C VAL A 29 2.95 -4.83 -3.43
N GLY A 30 3.70 -5.13 -4.49
CA GLY A 30 4.81 -4.30 -4.94
C GLY A 30 4.37 -2.93 -5.45
N GLN A 31 3.24 -2.86 -6.16
CA GLN A 31 2.65 -1.57 -6.56
C GLN A 31 2.26 -0.71 -5.34
N ALA A 32 1.62 -1.33 -4.35
CA ALA A 32 1.21 -0.61 -3.15
C ALA A 32 2.40 -0.15 -2.31
N TYR A 33 3.41 -1.00 -2.16
CA TYR A 33 4.63 -0.68 -1.43
C TYR A 33 5.32 0.52 -2.05
N ARG A 34 5.60 0.49 -3.36
CA ARG A 34 6.18 1.64 -4.07
C ARG A 34 5.33 2.90 -3.94
N PHE A 35 4.01 2.77 -4.02
CA PHE A 35 3.12 3.93 -3.91
C PHE A 35 3.27 4.63 -2.56
N ILE A 36 3.24 3.88 -1.46
CA ILE A 36 3.30 4.48 -0.12
C ILE A 36 4.73 4.82 0.33
N THR A 37 5.78 4.25 -0.28
CA THR A 37 7.18 4.55 0.07
C THR A 37 7.87 5.56 -0.86
N ASN A 38 7.42 5.71 -2.11
CA ASN A 38 7.94 6.74 -3.03
C ASN A 38 7.32 8.12 -2.79
N LEU A 39 6.09 8.19 -2.27
CA LEU A 39 5.53 9.45 -1.79
C LEU A 39 6.35 9.90 -0.58
N ASN A 40 6.63 11.20 -0.49
CA ASN A 40 7.54 11.68 0.54
C ASN A 40 6.95 11.35 1.93
N SER A 41 7.80 11.00 2.91
CA SER A 41 7.32 10.71 4.27
C SER A 41 6.61 11.91 4.92
N VAL A 42 6.76 13.13 4.37
CA VAL A 42 6.09 14.33 4.84
C VAL A 42 4.58 14.25 4.61
N GLU A 43 4.13 13.72 3.46
CA GLU A 43 2.71 13.49 3.14
C GLU A 43 2.08 12.45 4.07
N TRP A 44 2.88 11.51 4.59
CA TRP A 44 2.43 10.47 5.50
C TRP A 44 2.62 10.82 6.99
N MET A 45 3.25 11.96 7.35
CA MET A 45 3.51 12.29 8.75
C MET A 45 2.22 12.38 9.59
N GLU A 46 1.13 12.89 9.01
CA GLU A 46 -0.18 12.96 9.67
C GLU A 46 -0.83 11.58 9.89
N PHE A 47 -0.35 10.56 9.17
CA PHE A 47 -0.89 9.19 9.17
C PHE A 47 0.17 8.14 9.49
N ARG A 48 1.26 8.54 10.15
CA ARG A 48 2.47 7.71 10.30
C ARG A 48 2.20 6.32 10.85
N THR A 49 1.37 6.19 11.87
CA THR A 49 1.01 4.88 12.44
C THR A 49 0.36 3.96 11.41
N LEU A 50 -0.61 4.47 10.65
CA LEU A 50 -1.29 3.68 9.61
C LEU A 50 -0.34 3.37 8.44
N HIS A 51 0.60 4.28 8.14
CA HIS A 51 1.62 4.08 7.12
C HIS A 51 2.57 2.94 7.52
N ASP A 52 3.15 3.00 8.73
CA ASP A 52 4.05 1.96 9.24
C ASP A 52 3.34 0.60 9.32
N GLU A 53 2.07 0.56 9.73
CA GLU A 53 1.24 -0.65 9.73
C GLU A 53 1.03 -1.21 8.32
N ALA A 54 0.72 -0.36 7.34
CA ALA A 54 0.54 -0.76 5.95
C ALA A 54 1.85 -1.29 5.34
N VAL A 55 2.97 -0.62 5.59
CA VAL A 55 4.31 -1.08 5.16
C VAL A 55 4.61 -2.46 5.74
N SER A 56 4.47 -2.63 7.06
CA SER A 56 4.73 -3.93 7.70
C SER A 56 3.82 -5.04 7.18
N ALA A 57 2.55 -4.73 6.92
CA ALA A 57 1.61 -5.71 6.36
C ALA A 57 1.97 -6.12 4.92
N LEU A 58 2.46 -5.18 4.11
CA LEU A 58 2.92 -5.46 2.75
C LEU A 58 4.19 -6.31 2.71
N GLU A 59 5.17 -6.02 3.58
CA GLU A 59 6.39 -6.82 3.69
C GLU A 59 6.04 -8.28 4.04
N LYS A 60 5.17 -8.48 5.02
CA LYS A 60 4.69 -9.82 5.40
C LYS A 60 3.91 -10.50 4.26
N ALA A 61 3.12 -9.75 3.49
CA ALA A 61 2.36 -10.29 2.37
C ALA A 61 3.22 -10.61 1.14
N ALA A 62 4.37 -9.93 0.96
CA ALA A 62 5.34 -10.29 -0.06
C ALA A 62 5.95 -11.67 0.20
N ASP A 63 6.21 -11.98 1.47
CA ASP A 63 6.75 -13.29 1.87
C ASP A 63 5.66 -14.37 2.01
N ASN A 64 4.41 -13.99 2.31
CA ASN A 64 3.29 -14.92 2.48
C ASN A 64 1.99 -14.39 1.87
N ALA A 65 1.60 -14.93 0.72
CA ALA A 65 0.39 -14.55 -0.01
C ALA A 65 -0.92 -14.72 0.78
N MET A 66 -0.96 -15.57 1.83
CA MET A 66 -2.13 -15.67 2.71
C MET A 66 -2.40 -14.36 3.47
N LEU A 67 -1.39 -13.52 3.63
CA LEU A 67 -1.48 -12.21 4.30
C LEU A 67 -1.90 -11.07 3.34
N ALA A 68 -2.31 -11.39 2.11
CA ALA A 68 -2.86 -10.39 1.19
C ALA A 68 -4.13 -9.71 1.72
N ILE A 69 -4.97 -10.41 2.50
CA ILE A 69 -6.18 -9.82 3.13
C ILE A 69 -5.80 -8.73 4.14
N PRO A 70 -4.99 -8.99 5.18
CA PRO A 70 -4.61 -7.97 6.14
C PRO A 70 -3.84 -6.81 5.49
N ALA A 71 -2.97 -7.08 4.50
CA ALA A 71 -2.31 -6.01 3.74
C ALA A 71 -3.32 -5.12 2.98
N THR A 72 -4.31 -5.72 2.33
CA THR A 72 -5.38 -4.98 1.64
C THR A 72 -6.19 -4.11 2.62
N ASN A 73 -6.44 -4.62 3.83
CA ASN A 73 -7.20 -3.87 4.84
C ASN A 73 -6.40 -2.71 5.44
N ALA A 74 -5.11 -2.91 5.72
CA ALA A 74 -4.22 -1.85 6.19
C ALA A 74 -4.12 -0.71 5.16
N LEU A 75 -3.94 -1.05 3.87
CA LEU A 75 -3.96 -0.07 2.79
C LEU A 75 -5.28 0.71 2.72
N ARG A 76 -6.42 0.02 2.83
CA ARG A 76 -7.72 0.70 2.81
C ARG A 76 -7.86 1.68 3.97
N ALA A 77 -7.45 1.30 5.17
CA ALA A 77 -7.49 2.18 6.33
C ALA A 77 -6.64 3.43 6.11
N LEU A 78 -5.41 3.25 5.63
CA LEU A 78 -4.50 4.35 5.29
C LEU A 78 -5.10 5.28 4.23
N PHE A 79 -5.55 4.73 3.10
CA PHE A 79 -6.05 5.53 1.98
C PHE A 79 -7.35 6.27 2.29
N VAL A 80 -8.28 5.65 3.03
CA VAL A 80 -9.49 6.34 3.51
C VAL A 80 -9.12 7.48 4.46
N ARG A 81 -8.18 7.25 5.39
CA ARG A 81 -7.76 8.28 6.34
C ARG A 81 -7.08 9.47 5.65
N ALA A 82 -6.30 9.19 4.60
CA ALA A 82 -5.64 10.17 3.75
C ALA A 82 -6.54 10.77 2.66
N LYS A 83 -7.83 10.40 2.61
CA LYS A 83 -8.82 10.87 1.61
C LYS A 83 -8.41 10.62 0.16
N LEU A 84 -7.75 9.48 -0.09
CA LEU A 84 -7.33 9.02 -1.42
C LEU A 84 -8.37 8.10 -2.09
N LEU A 85 -9.37 7.64 -1.32
CA LEU A 85 -10.50 6.82 -1.76
C LEU A 85 -11.83 7.51 -1.47
#